data_AF-A0AAW6J2X4-F1
#
_entry.id   AF-A0AAW6J2X4-F1
#
_cell.length_a   1.000
_cell.length_b   1.000
_cell.length_c   1.000
_cell.angle_alpha   90.00
_cell.angle_beta   90.00
_cell.angle_gamma   90.00
#
_symmetry.space_group_name_H-M   'P 1'
#
loop_
_entity.id
_entity.type
_entity.pdbx_description
1 polymer ?
#
loop_
_entity_poly.entity_id
_entity_poly.type
_entity_poly.pdbx_seq_one_letter_code
_entity_poly.pdbx_strand_id
1 'polypeptide(L)'
;LNMGDQFKKQLGNEKSLFIASGILITMGLVPGMPHLAFLSLGALLGYLAYYTQQSKLKVAAAEAEAAANGTAGTGVANKQEQKELGWDDVQQVDVIGLEVGYRLIPLVDQSQGGELLNRIKGVRKKLSQELGFLVPPVHIRDNLELDPNAYRITLMGVSTG
;
A
#
# COMPACT_ATOMS: atom_id res chain seq x y z
N LEU A 1 21.28 -7.50 1.34
CA LEU A 1 21.38 -6.02 1.32
C LEU A 1 21.27 -5.50 2.75
N ASN A 2 22.04 -4.48 3.10
CA ASN A 2 22.27 -4.03 4.47
C ASN A 2 20.99 -3.52 5.15
N MET A 3 20.55 -4.21 6.21
CA MET A 3 19.47 -3.75 7.11
C MET A 3 19.73 -2.33 7.64
N GLY A 4 21.01 -1.97 7.82
CA GLY A 4 21.43 -0.64 8.29
C GLY A 4 21.16 0.50 7.30
N ASP A 5 21.17 0.23 5.99
CA ASP A 5 20.88 1.25 4.98
C ASP A 5 19.37 1.50 4.85
N GLN A 6 18.56 0.46 5.09
CA GLN A 6 17.09 0.59 5.16
C GLN A 6 16.65 1.33 6.44
N PHE A 7 17.28 1.07 7.58
CA PHE A 7 17.01 1.80 8.82
C PHE A 7 17.30 3.31 8.66
N LYS A 8 18.38 3.66 7.95
CA LYS A 8 18.70 5.07 7.59
C LYS A 8 17.67 5.68 6.63
N LYS A 9 17.18 4.92 5.64
CA LYS A 9 16.10 5.39 4.73
C LYS A 9 14.79 5.63 5.46
N GLN A 10 14.45 4.79 6.45
CA GLN A 10 13.22 4.89 7.24
C GLN A 10 13.29 6.04 8.26
N LEU A 11 14.48 6.28 8.84
CA LEU A 11 14.77 7.50 9.60
C LEU A 11 14.84 8.77 8.73
N GLY A 12 15.11 8.63 7.43
CA GLY A 12 15.08 9.75 6.47
C GLY A 12 13.67 10.16 6.02
N ASN A 13 12.63 9.45 6.45
CA ASN A 13 11.26 9.81 6.16
C ASN A 13 10.79 10.92 7.11
N GLU A 14 10.64 12.12 6.56
CA GLU A 14 10.26 13.35 7.25
C GLU A 14 9.01 13.19 8.13
N LYS A 15 8.04 12.39 7.68
CA LYS A 15 6.81 12.13 8.43
C LYS A 15 7.08 11.36 9.72
N SER A 16 8.01 10.41 9.70
CA SER A 16 8.37 9.60 10.87
C SER A 16 9.09 10.42 11.93
N LEU A 17 9.96 11.38 11.54
CA LEU A 17 10.64 12.27 12.49
C LEU A 17 9.67 13.25 13.18
N PHE A 18 8.72 13.82 12.44
CA PHE A 18 7.70 14.70 13.01
C PHE A 18 6.77 13.95 13.98
N ILE A 19 6.34 12.75 13.63
CA ILE A 19 5.52 11.90 14.50
C ILE A 19 6.29 11.52 15.79
N ALA A 20 7.56 11.13 15.66
CA ALA A 20 8.39 10.79 16.82
C ALA A 20 8.63 12.00 17.74
N SER A 21 8.90 13.18 17.18
CA SER A 21 9.02 14.43 17.94
C SER A 21 7.72 14.77 18.69
N GLY A 22 6.56 14.64 18.04
CA GLY A 22 5.26 14.85 18.66
C GLY A 22 5.01 13.92 19.84
N ILE A 23 5.26 12.62 19.68
CA ILE A 23 5.09 11.62 20.75
C ILE A 23 6.00 11.93 21.95
N LEU A 24 7.26 12.30 21.71
CA LEU A 24 8.22 12.62 22.78
C LEU A 24 7.83 13.88 23.54
N ILE A 25 7.30 14.91 22.86
CA ILE A 25 6.82 16.13 23.51
C ILE A 25 5.57 15.82 24.35
N THR A 26 4.63 15.03 23.84
CA THR A 26 3.43 14.61 24.57
C THR A 26 3.80 13.78 25.81
N MET A 27 4.76 12.85 25.71
CA MET A 27 5.28 12.11 26.87
C MET A 27 6.00 13.01 27.88
N GLY A 28 6.72 14.03 27.41
CA GLY A 28 7.43 14.99 28.27
C GLY A 28 6.51 15.87 29.11
N LEU A 29 5.24 16.01 28.75
CA LEU A 29 4.22 16.73 29.53
C LEU A 29 3.65 15.91 30.70
N VAL A 30 3.95 14.61 30.78
CA VAL A 30 3.43 13.72 31.83
C VAL A 30 4.21 13.95 33.14
N PRO A 31 3.55 14.33 34.25
CA PRO A 31 4.19 14.53 35.54
C PRO A 31 4.64 13.18 36.13
N GLY A 32 5.90 13.10 36.57
CA GLY A 32 6.51 11.88 37.13
C GLY A 32 7.68 11.30 36.32
N MET A 33 7.95 11.81 35.11
CA MET A 33 9.12 11.47 34.29
C MET A 33 10.09 12.67 34.15
N PRO A 34 11.37 12.46 33.78
CA PRO A 34 12.35 13.54 33.54
C PRO A 34 11.96 14.42 32.33
N HIS A 35 11.01 15.33 32.53
CA HIS A 35 10.43 16.20 31.49
C HIS A 35 11.50 16.89 30.63
N LEU A 36 12.59 17.35 31.24
CA LEU A 36 13.72 17.99 30.55
C LEU A 36 14.38 17.10 29.50
N ALA A 37 14.51 15.79 29.76
CA ALA A 37 15.13 14.85 28.82
C ALA A 37 14.25 14.62 27.59
N PHE A 38 12.94 14.44 27.80
CA PHE A 38 11.99 14.17 26.71
C PHE A 38 11.69 15.42 25.88
N LEU A 39 11.54 16.58 26.52
CA LEU A 39 11.32 17.84 25.82
C LEU A 39 12.54 18.29 25.03
N SER A 40 13.76 18.16 25.57
CA SER A 40 14.99 18.51 24.82
C SER A 40 15.21 17.59 23.63
N LEU A 41 15.00 16.28 23.78
CA LEU A 41 15.13 15.32 22.68
C LEU A 41 14.03 15.51 21.62
N GLY A 42 12.78 15.74 22.03
CA GLY A 42 11.67 16.05 21.14
C GLY A 42 11.89 17.34 20.36
N ALA A 43 12.40 18.38 21.00
CA ALA A 43 12.78 19.65 20.36
C ALA A 43 13.96 19.48 19.39
N LEU A 44 14.98 18.69 19.75
CA LEU A 44 16.11 18.40 18.87
C LEU A 44 15.65 17.66 17.61
N LEU A 45 14.81 16.63 17.76
CA LEU A 45 14.27 15.89 16.63
C LEU A 45 13.33 16.75 15.78
N GLY A 46 12.51 17.61 16.38
CA GLY A 46 11.67 18.57 15.68
C GLY A 46 12.50 19.61 14.91
N TYR A 47 13.60 20.07 15.50
CA TYR A 47 14.55 20.97 14.84
C TYR A 47 15.24 20.30 13.65
N LEU A 48 15.70 19.06 13.80
CA LEU A 48 16.28 18.27 12.69
C LEU A 48 15.26 17.98 11.58
N ALA A 49 14.00 17.70 11.93
CA ALA A 49 12.91 17.53 10.98
C ALA A 49 12.64 18.83 10.19
N TYR A 50 12.60 19.96 10.89
CA TYR A 50 12.39 21.27 10.27
C TYR A 50 13.59 21.69 9.39
N TYR A 51 14.81 21.41 9.81
CA TYR A 51 16.03 21.72 9.05
C TYR A 51 16.13 20.89 7.76
N THR A 52 15.85 19.58 7.84
CA THR A 52 15.81 18.70 6.66
C THR A 52 14.67 19.06 5.71
N GLN A 53 13.54 19.55 6.23
CA GLN A 53 12.45 20.11 5.43
C GLN A 53 12.86 21.39 4.69
N GLN A 54 13.61 22.30 5.33
CA GLN A 54 14.13 23.50 4.67
C GLN A 54 15.14 23.18 3.57
N SER A 55 15.98 22.16 3.73
CA SER A 55 16.93 21.74 2.67
C SER A 55 16.22 21.21 1.43
N LYS A 56 15.11 20.47 1.59
CA LYS A 56 14.28 20.02 0.45
C LYS A 56 13.45 21.15 -0.16
N LEU A 57 12.94 22.08 0.64
CA LEU A 57 12.23 23.26 0.14
C LEU A 57 13.15 24.18 -0.69
N LYS A 58 14.44 24.29 -0.31
CA LYS A 58 15.44 25.02 -1.10
C LYS A 58 15.81 24.30 -2.41
N VAL A 59 15.84 22.97 -2.42
CA VAL A 59 16.08 22.17 -3.64
C VAL A 59 14.85 22.21 -4.57
N ALA A 60 13.63 22.10 -4.03
CA ALA A 60 12.39 22.23 -4.79
C ALA A 60 12.16 23.65 -5.33
N ALA A 61 12.59 24.69 -4.60
CA ALA A 61 12.59 26.07 -5.08
C ALA A 61 13.64 26.30 -6.20
N ALA A 62 14.82 25.67 -6.10
CA ALA A 62 15.84 25.70 -7.15
C ALA A 62 15.44 24.91 -8.42
N GLU A 63 14.70 23.80 -8.27
CA GLU A 63 14.12 23.04 -9.38
C GLU A 63 12.96 23.78 -10.05
N ALA A 64 12.16 24.54 -9.29
CA ALA A 64 11.12 25.41 -9.83
C ALA A 64 11.68 26.62 -10.61
N GLU A 65 12.85 27.15 -10.21
CA GLU A 65 13.57 28.18 -10.95
C GLU A 65 14.26 27.63 -12.22
N ALA A 66 14.74 26.39 -12.18
CA ALA A 66 15.34 25.70 -13.34
C ALA A 66 14.30 25.30 -14.40
N ALA A 67 13.06 25.01 -14.01
CA ALA A 67 11.97 24.69 -14.93
C ALA A 67 11.43 25.91 -15.72
N ALA A 68 11.78 27.14 -15.31
CA ALA A 68 11.39 28.37 -15.98
C ALA A 68 12.34 28.81 -17.12
N ASN A 69 13.55 28.25 -17.20
CA ASN A 69 14.52 28.51 -18.27
C ASN A 69 14.73 27.25 -19.11
N GLY A 70 13.92 27.10 -20.16
CA GLY A 70 13.98 25.94 -21.05
C GLY A 70 15.28 25.85 -21.85
N THR A 71 15.93 24.68 -21.80
CA THR A 71 16.72 24.14 -22.90
C THR A 71 16.65 22.61 -22.91
N ALA A 72 16.42 22.06 -24.10
CA ALA A 72 16.30 20.65 -24.41
C ALA A 72 17.62 19.87 -24.27
N GLY A 73 17.54 18.55 -24.10
CA GLY A 73 18.64 17.65 -24.51
C GLY A 73 18.80 16.35 -23.73
N THR A 74 18.12 15.30 -24.21
CA THR A 74 18.59 13.90 -24.34
C THR A 74 19.49 13.28 -23.25
N GLY A 75 18.99 12.23 -22.60
CA GLY A 75 19.80 11.30 -21.84
C GLY A 75 19.00 10.10 -21.36
N VAL A 76 18.73 9.17 -22.29
CA VAL A 76 18.13 7.87 -22.00
C VAL A 76 19.05 7.09 -21.06
N ALA A 77 18.70 7.03 -19.78
CA ALA A 77 19.23 6.03 -18.85
C ALA A 77 18.04 5.24 -18.32
N ASN A 78 17.68 4.22 -19.10
CA ASN A 78 16.79 3.14 -18.72
C ASN A 78 17.39 2.42 -17.50
N LYS A 79 17.11 2.94 -16.30
CA LYS A 79 17.25 2.19 -15.06
C LYS A 79 15.89 1.60 -14.81
N GLN A 80 15.69 0.39 -15.32
CA GLN A 80 14.72 -0.54 -14.76
C GLN A 80 15.13 -0.75 -13.31
N GLU A 81 14.70 0.17 -12.44
CA GLU A 81 14.58 -0.10 -11.02
C GLU A 81 13.56 -1.21 -10.94
N GLN A 82 14.11 -2.42 -10.77
CA GLN A 82 13.45 -3.59 -10.27
C GLN A 82 12.59 -3.11 -9.10
N LYS A 83 11.28 -2.99 -9.36
CA LYS A 83 10.28 -2.53 -8.41
C LYS A 83 10.34 -3.47 -7.21
N GLU A 84 11.09 -3.08 -6.20
CA GLU A 84 11.14 -3.79 -4.92
C GLU A 84 9.72 -3.70 -4.37
N LEU A 85 9.06 -4.85 -4.26
CA LEU A 85 7.69 -5.00 -3.79
C LEU A 85 7.51 -4.18 -2.51
N GLY A 86 6.74 -3.10 -2.61
CA GLY A 86 6.45 -2.21 -1.50
C GLY A 86 5.32 -2.80 -0.64
N TRP A 87 5.13 -2.26 0.56
CA TRP A 87 3.92 -2.56 1.35
C TRP A 87 2.61 -2.19 0.62
N ASP A 88 2.70 -1.34 -0.40
CA ASP A 88 1.61 -1.00 -1.32
C ASP A 88 1.30 -2.13 -2.34
N ASP A 89 2.21 -3.08 -2.54
CA ASP A 89 1.99 -4.27 -3.38
C ASP A 89 1.36 -5.43 -2.59
N VAL A 90 1.17 -5.27 -1.27
CA VAL A 90 0.41 -6.22 -0.44
C VAL A 90 -1.08 -5.96 -0.68
N GLN A 91 -1.67 -6.76 -1.56
CA GLN A 91 -3.09 -6.67 -1.82
C GLN A 91 -3.90 -7.04 -0.58
N GLN A 92 -4.91 -6.23 -0.26
CA GLN A 92 -5.86 -6.57 0.80
C GLN A 92 -6.45 -7.95 0.51
N VAL A 93 -6.38 -8.80 1.53
CA VAL A 93 -6.85 -10.16 1.45
C VAL A 93 -8.37 -10.13 1.35
N ASP A 94 -8.89 -10.67 0.25
CA ASP A 94 -10.33 -10.79 0.07
C ASP A 94 -10.90 -11.82 1.05
N VAL A 95 -12.05 -11.48 1.64
CA VAL A 95 -12.79 -12.36 2.55
C VAL A 95 -13.15 -13.67 1.84
N ILE A 96 -13.63 -13.55 0.60
CA ILE A 96 -13.92 -14.65 -0.32
C ILE A 96 -13.40 -14.25 -1.70
N GLY A 97 -12.47 -15.04 -2.24
CA GLY A 97 -11.91 -14.86 -3.58
C GLY A 97 -12.20 -16.06 -4.49
N LEU A 98 -12.37 -15.80 -5.77
CA LEU A 98 -12.46 -16.80 -6.83
C LEU A 98 -11.42 -16.45 -7.90
N GLU A 99 -10.37 -17.25 -7.96
CA GLU A 99 -9.36 -17.19 -9.01
C GLU A 99 -9.76 -18.12 -10.15
N VAL A 100 -9.65 -17.63 -11.38
CA VAL A 100 -10.02 -18.39 -12.58
C VAL A 100 -8.86 -18.48 -13.57
N GLY A 101 -8.66 -19.67 -14.15
CA GLY A 101 -7.79 -19.85 -15.30
C GLY A 101 -8.34 -19.16 -16.55
N TYR A 102 -7.48 -18.89 -17.53
CA TYR A 102 -7.81 -18.03 -18.67
C TYR A 102 -8.98 -18.53 -19.54
N ARG A 103 -9.25 -19.85 -19.62
CA ARG A 103 -10.37 -20.38 -20.43
C ARG A 103 -11.73 -20.18 -19.76
N LEU A 104 -11.75 -19.85 -18.47
CA LEU A 104 -12.97 -19.58 -17.71
C LEU A 104 -13.36 -18.10 -17.71
N ILE A 105 -12.49 -17.21 -18.21
CA ILE A 105 -12.75 -15.76 -18.31
C ILE A 105 -14.07 -15.46 -19.04
N PRO A 106 -14.41 -16.09 -20.18
CA PRO A 106 -15.67 -15.82 -20.87
C PRO A 106 -16.92 -16.20 -20.05
N LEU A 107 -16.80 -17.12 -19.08
CA LEU A 107 -17.92 -17.54 -18.24
C LEU A 107 -18.21 -16.53 -17.12
N VAL A 108 -17.21 -15.76 -16.70
CA VAL A 108 -17.32 -14.75 -15.65
C VAL A 108 -17.62 -13.36 -16.20
N ASP A 109 -17.33 -13.10 -17.47
CA ASP A 109 -17.58 -11.80 -18.09
C ASP A 109 -19.01 -11.67 -18.63
N GLN A 110 -19.81 -10.78 -18.03
CA GLN A 110 -21.18 -10.49 -18.48
C GLN A 110 -21.24 -9.91 -19.89
N SER A 111 -20.20 -9.18 -20.33
CA SER A 111 -20.17 -8.60 -21.67
C SER A 111 -20.04 -9.66 -22.78
N GLN A 112 -19.47 -10.82 -22.43
CA GLN A 112 -19.31 -11.98 -23.30
C GLN A 112 -20.47 -12.99 -23.16
N GLY A 113 -21.52 -12.65 -22.41
CA GLY A 113 -22.64 -13.55 -22.14
C GLY A 113 -22.40 -14.55 -21.00
N GLY A 114 -21.40 -14.31 -20.15
CA GLY A 114 -21.08 -15.16 -19.01
C GLY A 114 -22.20 -15.17 -17.94
N GLU A 115 -22.63 -16.37 -17.54
CA GLU A 115 -23.68 -16.54 -16.53
C GLU A 115 -23.15 -16.61 -15.09
N LEU A 116 -21.85 -16.80 -14.88
CA LEU A 116 -21.33 -17.16 -13.56
C LEU A 116 -21.57 -16.06 -12.52
N LEU A 117 -21.41 -14.79 -12.90
CA LEU A 117 -21.70 -13.65 -12.02
C LEU A 117 -23.15 -13.64 -11.54
N ASN A 118 -24.11 -14.00 -12.41
CA ASN A 118 -25.52 -14.05 -12.05
C ASN A 118 -25.81 -15.21 -11.09
N ARG A 119 -25.18 -16.36 -11.32
CA ARG A 119 -25.30 -17.54 -10.45
C ARG A 119 -24.72 -17.27 -9.07
N ILE A 120 -23.52 -16.65 -8.98
CA ILE A 120 -22.89 -16.28 -7.71
C ILE A 120 -23.78 -15.30 -6.93
N LYS A 121 -24.35 -14.29 -7.58
CA LYS A 121 -25.31 -13.37 -6.94
C LYS A 121 -26.54 -14.11 -6.40
N GLY A 122 -27.07 -15.08 -7.16
CA GLY A 122 -28.18 -15.93 -6.73
C GLY A 122 -27.85 -16.78 -5.50
N VAL A 123 -26.68 -17.45 -5.50
CA VAL A 123 -26.20 -18.25 -4.36
C VAL A 123 -26.01 -17.37 -3.13
N ARG A 124 -25.35 -16.21 -3.27
CA ARG A 124 -25.16 -15.25 -2.18
C ARG A 124 -26.50 -14.81 -1.58
N LYS A 125 -27.49 -14.51 -2.42
CA LYS A 125 -28.84 -14.12 -1.96
C LYS A 125 -29.50 -15.24 -1.17
N LYS A 126 -29.45 -16.47 -1.69
CA LYS A 126 -30.02 -17.66 -1.03
C LYS A 126 -29.36 -17.93 0.32
N LEU A 127 -28.03 -17.96 0.36
CA LEU A 127 -27.28 -18.17 1.61
C LEU A 127 -27.55 -17.06 2.62
N SER A 128 -27.67 -15.81 2.18
CA SER A 128 -27.98 -14.70 3.09
C SER A 128 -29.36 -14.84 3.74
N GLN A 129 -30.33 -15.39 2.99
CA GLN A 129 -31.67 -15.66 3.51
C GLN A 129 -31.70 -16.85 4.46
N GLU A 130 -30.96 -17.92 4.15
CA GLU A 130 -30.90 -19.13 4.99
C GLU A 130 -30.15 -18.90 6.30
N LEU A 131 -29.06 -18.12 6.26
CA LEU A 131 -28.19 -17.89 7.42
C LEU A 131 -28.62 -16.69 8.28
N GLY A 132 -29.52 -15.84 7.78
CA GLY A 132 -30.01 -14.66 8.53
C GLY A 132 -29.02 -13.49 8.60
N PHE A 133 -27.94 -13.50 7.83
CA PHE A 133 -27.00 -12.39 7.70
C PHE A 133 -26.54 -12.20 6.26
N LEU A 134 -26.04 -11.01 5.94
CA LEU A 134 -25.59 -10.69 4.59
C LEU A 134 -24.24 -11.36 4.31
N VAL A 135 -24.21 -12.31 3.37
CA VAL A 135 -22.97 -12.95 2.92
C VAL A 135 -22.08 -11.90 2.23
N PRO A 136 -20.76 -11.86 2.51
CA PRO A 136 -19.81 -10.96 1.85
C PRO A 136 -19.81 -11.11 0.31
N PRO A 137 -19.42 -10.08 -0.45
CA PRO A 137 -19.21 -10.20 -1.89
C PRO A 137 -18.02 -11.12 -2.19
N VAL A 138 -18.10 -11.83 -3.32
CA VAL A 138 -17.00 -12.66 -3.85
C VAL A 138 -16.22 -11.83 -4.85
N HIS A 139 -14.91 -11.70 -4.65
CA HIS A 139 -14.02 -11.05 -5.61
C HIS A 139 -13.51 -12.08 -6.62
N ILE A 140 -13.55 -11.73 -7.91
CA ILE A 140 -13.11 -12.63 -8.99
C ILE A 140 -11.90 -12.02 -9.65
N ARG A 141 -10.84 -12.82 -9.82
CA ARG A 141 -9.59 -12.41 -10.44
C ARG A 141 -9.12 -13.51 -11.39
N ASP A 142 -8.48 -13.13 -12.48
CA ASP A 142 -7.77 -14.11 -13.30
C ASP A 142 -6.44 -14.48 -12.64
N ASN A 143 -6.09 -15.77 -12.70
CA ASN A 143 -4.80 -16.26 -12.27
C ASN A 143 -4.19 -17.10 -13.41
N LEU A 144 -3.18 -16.53 -14.07
CA LEU A 144 -2.49 -17.15 -15.20
C LEU A 144 -1.57 -18.30 -14.78
N GLU A 145 -1.30 -18.46 -13.48
CA GLU A 145 -0.54 -19.59 -12.93
C GLU A 145 -1.42 -20.84 -12.75
N LEU A 146 -2.76 -20.69 -12.77
CA LEU A 146 -3.68 -21.81 -12.74
C LEU A 146 -3.76 -22.49 -14.11
N ASP A 147 -4.04 -23.80 -14.09
CA ASP A 147 -4.34 -24.52 -15.32
C ASP A 147 -5.49 -23.85 -16.09
N PRO A 148 -5.48 -23.92 -17.43
CA PRO A 148 -6.44 -23.22 -18.29
C PRO A 148 -7.92 -23.36 -17.88
N ASN A 149 -8.31 -24.55 -17.41
CA ASN A 149 -9.66 -24.90 -16.99
C ASN A 149 -9.82 -25.02 -15.47
N ALA A 150 -8.79 -24.68 -14.70
CA ALA A 150 -8.85 -24.72 -13.25
C ALA A 150 -9.42 -23.42 -12.67
N TYR A 151 -10.00 -23.56 -11.49
CA TYR A 151 -10.41 -22.46 -10.64
C TYR A 151 -9.87 -22.72 -9.23
N ARG A 152 -9.78 -21.66 -8.42
CA ARG A 152 -9.43 -21.77 -7.00
C ARG A 152 -10.31 -20.84 -6.18
N ILE A 153 -10.82 -21.34 -5.07
CA ILE A 153 -11.59 -20.58 -4.10
C ILE A 153 -10.72 -20.28 -2.89
N THR A 154 -10.61 -19.00 -2.56
CA THR A 154 -9.85 -18.54 -1.40
C THR A 154 -10.78 -17.96 -0.34
N LEU A 155 -10.49 -18.27 0.93
CA LEU A 155 -11.14 -17.69 2.10
C LEU A 155 -10.07 -17.04 2.94
N MET A 156 -10.19 -15.74 3.20
CA MET A 156 -9.13 -14.97 3.88
C MET A 156 -7.75 -15.22 3.24
N GLY A 157 -7.70 -15.31 1.92
CA GLY A 157 -6.45 -15.53 1.16
C GLY A 157 -5.89 -16.95 1.23
N VAL A 158 -6.57 -17.89 1.90
CA VAL A 158 -6.15 -19.30 1.97
C VAL A 158 -6.95 -20.11 0.96
N SER A 159 -6.25 -20.92 0.14
CA SER A 159 -6.88 -21.85 -0.81
C SER A 159 -7.70 -22.90 -0.07
N THR A 160 -8.98 -23.02 -0.42
CA THR A 160 -9.91 -23.98 0.21
C THR A 160 -10.54 -24.95 -0.79
N GLY A 161 -10.39 -24.71 -2.09
CA GLY A 161 -10.83 -25.62 -3.15
C GLY A 161 -10.59 -25.06 -4.54
#